data_AF-A0AAI9G860-F1
#
_entry.id   AF-A0AAI9G860-F1
#
_cell.length_a   1.000
_cell.length_b   1.000
_cell.length_c   1.000
_cell.angle_alpha   90.00
_cell.angle_beta   90.00
_cell.angle_gamma   90.00
#
_symmetry.space_group_name_H-M   'P 1'
#
loop_
_entity.id
_entity.type
_entity.pdbx_description
1 polymer ?
#
loop_
_entity_poly.entity_id
_entity_poly.type
_entity_poly.pdbx_seq_one_letter_code
_entity_poly.pdbx_strand_id
1 'polypeptide(L)' 'MFINSPVYYWHEEDGYYVCIDGRPDYFRTRGEMYAFACADGRDVIEVTDDNDQTLRDSGAFDSDGEF' A
#
# COMPACT_ATOMS: atom_id res chain seq x y z
N MET A 1 0.65 -18.15 0.90
CA MET A 1 0.95 -17.34 -0.28
C MET A 1 -0.27 -16.46 -0.53
N PHE A 2 -0.27 -15.25 0.03
CA PHE A 2 -1.32 -14.28 -0.28
C PHE A 2 -1.08 -13.87 -1.73
N ILE A 3 -1.99 -14.24 -2.61
CA ILE A 3 -1.80 -14.16 -4.07
C ILE A 3 -1.97 -12.72 -4.58
N ASN A 4 -2.19 -11.75 -3.69
CA ASN A 4 -2.19 -10.33 -4.00
C ASN A 4 -1.93 -9.51 -2.74
N SER A 5 -0.75 -8.89 -2.65
CA SER A 5 -0.46 -7.94 -1.57
C SER A 5 -1.27 -6.66 -1.78
N PRO A 6 -1.94 -6.13 -0.74
CA PRO A 6 -2.68 -4.87 -0.84
C PRO A 6 -1.76 -3.69 -1.19
N VAL A 7 -2.37 -2.64 -1.73
CA VAL A 7 -1.77 -1.31 -1.82
C VAL A 7 -2.08 -0.58 -0.52
N TYR A 8 -1.09 -0.47 0.35
CA TYR A 8 -1.19 0.35 1.56
C TYR A 8 -0.89 1.80 1.21
N TYR A 9 -1.67 2.77 1.69
CA TYR A 9 -1.43 4.17 1.35
C TYR A 9 -1.58 5.14 2.52
N TRP A 10 -0.81 6.23 2.46
CA TRP A 10 -0.94 7.43 3.29
C TRP A 10 -1.31 8.61 2.40
N HIS A 11 -2.29 9.40 2.82
CA HIS A 11 -2.71 10.60 2.11
C HIS A 11 -2.13 11.84 2.78
N GLU A 12 -1.35 12.60 2.01
CA GLU A 12 -0.71 13.85 2.42
C GLU A 12 -1.17 15.00 1.51
N GLU A 13 -0.83 16.24 1.85
CA GLU A 13 -1.25 17.43 1.08
C GLU A 13 -0.80 17.41 -0.40
N ASP A 14 0.30 16.73 -0.70
CA ASP A 14 0.89 16.67 -2.05
C ASP A 14 0.49 15.41 -2.85
N GLY A 15 -0.11 14.40 -2.21
CA GLY A 15 -0.52 13.18 -2.92
C GLY A 15 -0.65 11.93 -2.04
N TYR A 16 -0.49 10.78 -2.68
CA TYR A 16 -0.73 9.46 -2.10
C TYR A 16 0.58 8.68 -2.08
N TYR A 17 1.17 8.55 -0.91
CA TYR A 17 2.32 7.69 -0.69
C TYR A 17 1.83 6.27 -0.50
N VAL A 18 2.42 5.30 -1.20
CA VAL A 18 1.95 3.92 -1.13
C VAL A 18 3.09 2.96 -0.81
N CYS A 19 2.74 1.82 -0.23
CA CYS A 19 3.61 0.67 -0.11
C CYS A 19 2.97 -0.53 -0.82
N ILE A 20 3.73 -1.10 -1.76
CA ILE A 20 3.31 -2.18 -2.63
C ILE A 20 4.39 -3.26 -2.54
N ASP A 21 4.05 -4.44 -2.01
CA ASP A 21 5.01 -5.55 -1.82
C ASP A 21 6.25 -5.13 -1.01
N GLY A 22 6.05 -4.31 0.02
CA GLY A 22 7.13 -3.76 0.84
C GLY A 22 7.96 -2.65 0.18
N ARG A 23 7.61 -2.22 -1.04
CA ARG A 23 8.31 -1.15 -1.76
C ARG A 23 7.52 0.16 -1.73
N PRO A 24 8.17 1.30 -1.42
CA PRO A 24 7.52 2.60 -1.46
C PRO A 24 7.31 3.06 -2.91
N ASP A 25 6.14 3.63 -3.19
CA ASP A 25 5.80 4.27 -4.47
C ASP A 25 4.92 5.52 -4.21
N TYR A 26 4.56 6.27 -5.25
CA TYR A 26 3.81 7.52 -5.11
C TYR A 26 2.85 7.73 -6.28
N PHE A 27 1.60 8.10 -5.94
CA PHE A 27 0.60 8.55 -6.89
C PHE A 27 0.20 9.98 -6.61
N ARG A 28 0.08 10.78 -7.68
CA ARG A 28 -0.33 12.18 -7.57
C ARG A 28 -1.82 12.31 -7.25
N THR A 29 -2.65 11.43 -7.81
CA THR A 29 -4.09 11.45 -7.60
C THR A 29 -4.62 10.12 -7.11
N ARG A 30 -5.71 10.18 -6.33
CA ARG A 30 -6.46 8.99 -5.91
C ARG A 30 -6.87 8.14 -7.11
N GLY A 31 -7.27 8.76 -8.21
CA GLY A 31 -7.70 8.08 -9.42
C GLY A 31 -6.62 7.17 -10.01
N GLU A 32 -5.37 7.64 -10.06
CA GLU A 32 -4.23 6.86 -10.56
C GLU A 32 -3.95 5.64 -9.67
N MET A 33 -3.96 5.82 -8.34
CA MET A 33 -3.75 4.74 -7.39
C MET A 33 -4.82 3.65 -7.50
N TYR A 34 -6.11 4.03 -7.53
CA TYR A 34 -7.21 3.07 -7.65
C TYR A 34 -7.22 2.38 -9.02
N ALA A 35 -6.84 3.09 -10.10
CA ALA A 35 -6.71 2.48 -11.42
C ALA A 35 -5.59 1.42 -11.43
N PHE A 36 -4.44 1.71 -10.81
CA PHE A 36 -3.35 0.75 -10.64
C PHE A 36 -3.82 -0.49 -9.86
N ALA A 37 -4.42 -0.28 -8.68
CA ALA A 37 -4.88 -1.38 -7.84
C ALA A 37 -5.95 -2.25 -8.54
N CYS A 38 -6.89 -1.63 -9.24
CA CYS A 38 -7.92 -2.32 -10.01
C CYS A 38 -7.33 -3.14 -11.17
N ALA A 39 -6.32 -2.60 -11.88
CA ALA A 39 -5.65 -3.30 -12.98
C ALA A 39 -4.94 -4.57 -12.52
N ASP A 40 -4.36 -4.56 -11.30
CA ASP A 40 -3.66 -5.69 -10.70
C ASP A 40 -4.56 -6.55 -9.77
N GLY A 41 -5.83 -6.18 -9.63
CA GLY A 41 -6.79 -6.87 -8.76
C GLY A 41 -6.48 -6.76 -7.26
N ARG A 42 -5.75 -5.72 -6.84
CA ARG A 42 -5.31 -5.49 -5.46
C ARG A 42 -6.35 -4.70 -4.67
N ASP A 43 -6.48 -5.03 -3.40
CA ASP A 43 -7.17 -4.20 -2.43
C ASP A 43 -6.35 -2.94 -2.12
N VAL A 44 -7.06 -1.86 -1.77
CA VAL A 44 -6.47 -0.58 -1.37
C VAL A 44 -6.82 -0.34 0.09
N ILE A 45 -5.80 -0.20 0.94
CA ILE A 45 -5.95 -0.05 2.38
C ILE A 45 -5.32 1.28 2.81
N GLU A 46 -6.12 2.15 3.42
CA GLU A 46 -5.60 3.37 4.03
C GLU A 46 -4.89 3.02 5.33
N VAL A 47 -3.65 3.50 5.46
CA VAL A 47 -2.90 3.42 6.69
C VAL A 47 -3.23 4.64 7.54
N THR A 48 -3.82 4.39 8.69
CA THR A 48 -4.18 5.39 9.69
C THR A 48 -3.41 5.13 10.98
N ASP A 49 -3.33 6.12 11.86
CA ASP A 49 -2.64 5.97 13.15
C ASP A 49 -3.19 4.79 13.99
N ASP A 50 -4.47 4.46 13.81
CA ASP A 50 -5.15 3.36 14.51
C ASP A 50 -4.71 1.97 14.02
N ASN A 51 -4.51 1.81 12.71
CA ASN A 51 -4.21 0.51 12.11
C ASN A 51 -2.72 0.30 11.78
N ASP A 52 -1.93 1.37 11.76
CA ASP A 52 -0.52 1.36 11.37
C ASP A 52 0.29 0.31 12.14
N GLN A 53 0.16 0.28 13.47
CA GLN A 53 0.90 -0.65 14.31
C GLN A 53 0.50 -2.11 14.03
N THR A 54 -0.77 -2.36 13.74
CA THR A 54 -1.31 -3.69 13.42
C THR A 54 -0.81 -4.16 12.05
N LEU A 55 -0.78 -3.26 11.07
CA LEU A 55 -0.26 -3.54 9.73
C LEU A 55 1.25 -3.82 9.74
N ARG A 56 2.01 -3.09 10.56
CA ARG A 56 3.44 -3.34 10.77
C ARG A 56 3.68 -4.72 11.37
N ASP A 57 2.92 -5.09 12.40
CA ASP A 57 3.05 -6.41 13.05
C ASP A 57 2.66 -7.56 12.10
N SER A 58 1.71 -7.32 11.19
CA SER A 58 1.32 -8.31 10.17
C SER A 58 2.31 -8.46 9.01
N GLY A 59 3.38 -7.66 8.97
CA GLY A 59 4.35 -7.66 7.87
C GLY A 59 3.86 -6.98 6.59
N ALA A 60 2.87 -6.08 6.67
CA ALA A 60 2.30 -5.38 5.50
C ALA A 60 3.34 -4.60 4.67
N PHE A 61 4.39 -4.13 5.34
CA PHE A 61 5.47 -3.33 4.75
C PHE A 61 6.77 -4.10 4.59
N ASP A 62 6.77 -5.39 4.94
CA ASP A 62 7.94 -6.24 4.75
C ASP A 62 8.09 -6.52 3.25
N SER A 63 9.31 -6.33 2.73
CA SER A 63 9.60 -6.73 1.37
C SER A 63 9.76 -8.24 1.37
N ASP A 64 8.83 -8.98 0.73
CA ASP A 64 8.94 -10.43 0.49
C ASP A 64 10.20 -10.80 -0.35
N GLY A 65 10.97 -9.80 -0.79
CA GLY A 65 12.27 -9.94 -1.43
C GLY A 65 13.41 -10.00 -0.41
N GLU A 66 13.79 -11.24 -0.10
CA GLU A 66 15.03 -11.69 0.54
C GLU A 66 16.22 -10.71 0.53
N PHE A 67 16.87 -10.58 1.70
CA PHE A 67 18.29 -10.23 1.82
C PHE A 67 19.12 -11.49 2.02
#